data_AF-A0A364K5W1-F1
#
_entry.id   AF-A0A364K5W1-F1
#
_cell.length_a   1.000
_cell.length_b   1.000
_cell.length_c   1.000
_cell.angle_alpha   90.00
_cell.angle_beta   90.00
_cell.angle_gamma   90.00
#
_symmetry.space_group_name_H-M   'P 1'
#
loop_
_entity.id
_entity.type
_entity.pdbx_description
1 polymer ?
#
loop_
_entity_poly.entity_id
_entity_poly.type
_entity_poly.pdbx_seq_one_letter_code
_entity_poly.pdbx_strand_id
1 'polypeptide(L)' 'MQGERETISYDKTYQIGGSTVHIVAPKISEEERQRRLKEIARVVMMLLETLNDGSNNRVRDK' A
#
# COMPACT_ATOMS: atom_id res chain seq x y z
N MET A 1 11.25 11.42 39.10
CA MET A 1 11.55 11.69 37.68
C MET A 1 10.45 11.03 36.87
N GLN A 2 9.45 11.79 36.42
CA GLN A 2 8.36 11.26 35.59
C GLN A 2 8.91 11.07 34.18
N GLY A 3 8.96 9.83 33.71
CA GLY A 3 9.42 9.51 32.37
C GLY A 3 8.55 10.19 31.32
N GLU A 4 9.20 10.87 30.38
CA GLU A 4 8.56 11.47 29.21
C GLU A 4 7.77 10.38 28.48
N ARG A 5 6.44 10.46 28.53
CA ARG A 5 5.58 9.63 27.67
C ARG A 5 5.69 10.22 26.27
N GLU A 6 6.44 9.56 25.40
CA GLU A 6 6.43 9.89 23.97
C GLU A 6 4.97 9.90 23.48
N THR A 7 4.53 11.04 22.97
CA THR A 7 3.20 11.20 22.41
C THR A 7 3.15 10.45 21.08
N ILE A 8 2.56 9.26 21.08
CA ILE A 8 2.35 8.49 19.86
C ILE A 8 1.39 9.30 18.97
N SER A 9 1.92 9.85 17.87
CA SER A 9 1.16 10.57 16.86
C SER A 9 0.57 9.56 15.89
N TYR A 10 -0.76 9.56 15.76
CA TYR A 10 -1.48 8.68 14.84
C TYR A 10 -1.81 9.42 13.54
N ASP A 11 -1.53 8.80 12.40
CA ASP A 11 -1.81 9.39 11.08
C ASP A 11 -3.30 9.35 10.75
N LYS A 12 -3.98 8.27 11.15
CA LYS A 12 -5.44 8.16 11.09
C LYS A 12 -5.99 7.40 12.28
N THR A 13 -7.21 7.73 12.69
CA THR A 13 -7.96 6.98 13.70
C THR A 13 -9.33 6.63 13.15
N TYR A 14 -9.75 5.39 13.31
CA TYR A 14 -11.06 4.88 12.92
C TYR A 14 -11.78 4.33 14.15
N GLN A 15 -13.10 4.53 14.22
CA GLN A 15 -13.96 3.81 15.15
C GLN A 15 -14.78 2.80 14.39
N ILE A 16 -14.75 1.54 14.85
CA ILE A 16 -15.51 0.43 14.28
C ILE A 16 -16.21 -0.27 15.45
N GLY A 17 -17.52 -0.04 15.59
CA GLY A 17 -18.27 -0.50 16.76
C GLY A 17 -17.74 0.12 18.05
N GLY A 18 -17.37 -0.74 19.02
CA GLY A 18 -16.71 -0.33 20.28
C GLY A 18 -15.19 -0.26 20.22
N SER A 19 -14.59 -0.50 19.05
CA SER A 19 -13.13 -0.57 18.87
C SER A 19 -12.58 0.70 18.22
N THR A 20 -11.43 1.16 18.72
CA THR A 20 -10.64 2.24 18.11
C THR A 20 -9.42 1.66 17.42
N VAL A 21 -9.26 1.96 16.13
CA VAL A 21 -8.12 1.54 15.30
C VAL A 21 -7.26 2.75 15.00
N HIS A 22 -6.00 2.72 15.44
CA HIS A 22 -5.01 3.74 15.12
C HIS A 22 -4.11 3.27 13.98
N ILE A 23 -4.05 4.04 12.89
CA ILE A 23 -3.09 3.84 11.81
C ILE A 23 -1.88 4.73 12.07
N VAL A 24 -0.72 4.08 12.17
CA VAL A 24 0.59 4.74 12.16
C VAL A 24 1.24 4.39 10.84
N ALA A 25 1.34 5.37 9.95
CA ALA A 25 2.07 5.23 8.72
C ALA A 25 3.57 5.14 9.05
N PRO A 26 4.32 4.20 8.45
CA PRO A 26 5.76 4.17 8.62
C PRO A 26 6.34 5.50 8.13
N LYS A 27 7.10 6.19 8.98
CA LYS A 27 7.85 7.39 8.58
C LYS A 27 9.00 6.97 7.67
N ILE A 28 8.72 6.79 6.39
CA ILE A 28 9.72 6.52 5.36
C ILE A 28 10.27 7.83 4.81
N SER A 29 11.54 7.83 4.41
CA SER A 29 12.12 8.96 3.70
C SER A 29 11.49 9.10 2.31
N GLU A 30 11.64 10.27 1.70
CA GLU A 30 11.12 10.50 0.34
C GLU A 30 11.82 9.57 -0.67
N GLU A 31 13.10 9.27 -0.49
CA GLU A 31 13.84 8.34 -1.35
C GLU A 31 13.25 6.92 -1.28
N GLU A 32 12.95 6.43 -0.07
CA GLU A 32 12.32 5.12 0.12
C GLU A 32 10.88 5.10 -0.39
N ARG A 33 10.14 6.21 -0.24
CA ARG A 33 8.80 6.36 -0.83
C ARG A 33 8.84 6.24 -2.34
N GLN A 34 9.76 6.93 -3.01
CA GLN A 34 9.94 6.86 -4.46
C GLN A 34 10.33 5.45 -4.92
N ARG A 35 11.21 4.78 -4.19
CA ARG A 35 11.60 3.39 -4.46
C ARG A 35 10.38 2.45 -4.44
N ARG A 36 9.55 2.54 -3.38
CA ARG A 36 8.34 1.71 -3.24
C ARG A 36 7.32 2.00 -4.33
N LEU A 37 7.10 3.27 -4.67
CA LEU A 37 6.17 3.64 -5.76
C LEU A 37 6.62 3.07 -7.11
N LYS A 38 7.92 3.10 -7.39
CA LYS A 38 8.47 2.51 -8.63
C LYS A 38 8.25 1.01 -8.69
N GLU A 39 8.39 0.31 -7.56
CA GLU A 39 8.14 -1.13 -7.48
C GLU A 39 6.65 -1.46 -7.67
N ILE A 40 5.76 -0.73 -6.99
CA ILE A 40 4.30 -0.87 -7.16
C ILE A 40 3.90 -0.66 -8.62
N ALA A 41 4.39 0.40 -9.27
CA ALA A 41 4.10 0.68 -10.67
C ALA A 41 4.54 -0.48 -11.59
N ARG A 42 5.71 -1.07 -11.33
CA ARG A 42 6.21 -2.23 -12.08
C ARG A 42 5.29 -3.44 -11.95
N VAL A 43 4.85 -3.73 -10.73
CA VAL A 43 3.94 -4.86 -10.46
C VAL A 43 2.59 -4.65 -11.15
N VAL A 44 2.04 -3.42 -11.08
CA VAL A 44 0.79 -3.07 -11.75
C VAL A 44 0.90 -3.28 -13.26
N MET A 45 1.98 -2.81 -13.89
CA MET A 45 2.19 -3.01 -15.33
C MET A 45 2.27 -4.49 -15.71
N MET A 46 3.05 -5.28 -14.98
CA MET A 46 3.16 -6.73 -15.20
C MET A 46 1.80 -7.43 -15.09
N LEU A 47 0.97 -7.05 -14.11
CA LEU A 47 -0.38 -7.62 -13.97
C LEU A 47 -1.27 -7.22 -15.15
N LEU A 48 -1.22 -5.97 -15.60
CA LEU A 48 -2.00 -5.49 -16.74
C LEU A 48 -1.59 -6.19 -18.05
N GLU A 49 -0.28 -6.36 -18.28
CA GLU A 49 0.24 -7.13 -19.42
C GLU A 49 -0.27 -8.57 -19.39
N THR A 50 -0.17 -9.24 -18.23
CA THR A 50 -0.66 -10.61 -18.04
C THR A 50 -2.17 -10.73 -18.32
N LEU A 51 -2.97 -9.76 -17.88
CA LEU A 51 -4.41 -9.73 -18.14
C LEU A 51 -4.72 -9.48 -19.63
N ASN A 52 -3.92 -8.66 -20.30
CA ASN A 52 -4.08 -8.38 -21.72
C ASN A 52 -3.73 -9.61 -22.59
N ASP A 53 -2.67 -10.33 -22.25
CA ASP A 53 -2.25 -11.55 -22.95
C ASP A 53 -3.27 -12.69 -22.80
N GLY A 54 -3.88 -12.83 -21.61
CA GLY A 54 -4.95 -13.80 -21.37
C GLY A 54 -6.23 -13.54 -22.18
N SER A 55 -6.44 -12.30 -22.64
CA SER A 55 -7.58 -11.91 -23.47
C SER A 55 -7.40 -12.30 -24.94
N ASN A 56 -6.16 -12.39 -25.42
CA ASN A 56 -5.85 -12.66 -26.84
C ASN A 56 -5.91 -14.15 -27.20
N ASN A 57 -5.81 -15.05 -26.22
CA ASN A 57 -5.74 -16.50 -26.46
C ASN A 57 -7.11 -17.18 -26.67
N ARG A 58 -8.23 -16.45 -26.52
CA ARG A 58 -9.59 -16.99 -26.76
C ARG A 58 -10.08 -16.85 -28.21
N VAL A 59 -9.29 -16.21 -29.07
CA VAL A 59 -9.66 -15.91 -30.47
C VAL A 59 -9.02 -16.88 -31.47
N ARG A 60 -8.12 -17.77 -31.03
CA ARG A 60 -7.37 -18.69 -31.92
C ARG A 60 -7.90 -20.13 -32.02
N ASP A 61 -8.91 -20.50 -31.22
CA ASP A 61 -9.55 -21.82 -31.27
C ASP A 61 -10.92 -21.76 -31.98
N LYS A 62 -10.95 -21.30 -33.23
CA LYS A 62 -12.11 -21.45 -34.13
C LYS A 62 -11.66 -21.81 -35.54
#